data_AF-Q6TP16-F1
#
_entry.id   AF-Q6TP16-F1
#
_cell.length_a   1.000
_cell.length_b   1.000
_cell.length_c   1.000
_cell.angle_alpha   90.00
_cell.angle_beta   90.00
_cell.angle_gamma   90.00
#
_symmetry.space_group_name_H-M   'P 1'
#
loop_
_entity.id
_entity.type
_entity.pdbx_description
1 polymer ?
#
loop_
_entity_poly.entity_id
_entity_poly.type
_entity_poly.pdbx_seq_one_letter_code
_entity_poly.pdbx_strand_id
1 'polypeptide(L)'
;MELLDREMPSNSAVDAWLGPERSHQDFIFGNTAVEVKSLSGVERSSIRISSEDQLESLNDALFLRIYRLSSLADATGASSLNEMVSVVQSRLDGTDAIEAFDRKLVAHGYAPLPEYDEPRFVISDVRSYRVADDFPRLMRSQLPVGITKVAYDIRLEAIAQYECNGVAIFGGK
;
A
#
# COMPACT_ATOMS: atom_id res chain seq x y z
N MET A 1 2.41 9.51 0.83
CA MET A 1 3.15 10.64 0.23
C MET A 1 2.89 10.74 -1.27
N GLU A 2 3.08 9.66 -2.04
CA GLU A 2 3.08 9.71 -3.51
C GLU A 2 1.85 10.35 -4.17
N LEU A 3 0.66 10.23 -3.58
CA LEU A 3 -0.55 10.91 -4.08
C LEU A 3 -0.45 12.44 -3.92
N LEU A 4 0.03 12.90 -2.77
CA LEU A 4 0.27 14.32 -2.49
C LEU A 4 1.42 14.87 -3.34
N ASP A 5 2.46 14.08 -3.61
CA ASP A 5 3.58 14.47 -4.49
C ASP A 5 3.14 14.74 -5.94
N ARG A 6 1.98 14.20 -6.34
CA ARG A 6 1.37 14.42 -7.65
C ARG A 6 0.24 15.45 -7.63
N GLU A 7 0.27 16.32 -6.63
CA GLU A 7 -0.68 17.44 -6.48
C GLU A 7 -2.15 16.97 -6.38
N MET A 8 -2.38 15.72 -5.95
CA MET A 8 -3.73 15.30 -5.59
C MET A 8 -4.21 16.13 -4.39
N PRO A 9 -5.42 16.73 -4.44
CA PRO A 9 -5.96 17.48 -3.31
C PRO A 9 -5.97 16.64 -2.02
N SER A 10 -5.63 17.25 -0.89
CA SER A 10 -5.45 16.54 0.38
C SER A 10 -6.66 15.71 0.79
N ASN A 11 -7.88 16.25 0.66
CA ASN A 11 -9.11 15.49 0.90
C ASN A 11 -9.21 14.27 0.00
N SER A 12 -8.98 14.43 -1.31
CA SER A 12 -9.02 13.31 -2.27
C SER A 12 -7.96 12.24 -1.98
N ALA A 13 -6.76 12.64 -1.55
CA ALA A 13 -5.70 11.69 -1.20
C ALA A 13 -6.02 10.89 0.07
N VAL A 14 -6.63 11.52 1.07
CA VAL A 14 -7.08 10.86 2.30
C VAL A 14 -8.29 9.97 2.04
N ASP A 15 -9.25 10.43 1.24
CA ASP A 15 -10.43 9.65 0.85
C ASP A 15 -10.04 8.41 0.03
N ALA A 16 -9.02 8.53 -0.83
CA ALA A 16 -8.50 7.40 -1.60
C ALA A 16 -7.87 6.30 -0.74
N TRP A 17 -7.42 6.59 0.48
CA TRP A 17 -6.80 5.62 1.38
C TRP A 17 -7.87 4.81 2.13
N LEU A 18 -8.25 3.67 1.58
CA LEU A 18 -9.34 2.83 2.08
C LEU A 18 -8.87 1.61 2.89
N GLY A 19 -7.56 1.32 2.92
CA GLY A 19 -6.98 0.25 3.74
C GLY A 19 -7.46 0.27 5.22
N PRO A 20 -7.43 1.43 5.91
CA PRO A 20 -7.94 1.56 7.28
C PRO A 20 -9.40 1.17 7.47
N GLU A 21 -10.21 1.26 6.41
CA GLU A 21 -11.64 0.96 6.38
C GLU A 21 -11.92 -0.52 6.06
N ARG A 22 -10.88 -1.37 6.04
CA ARG A 22 -10.96 -2.80 5.69
C ARG A 22 -11.43 -3.05 4.25
N SER A 23 -11.14 -2.11 3.35
CA SER A 23 -11.24 -2.34 1.91
C SER A 23 -10.35 -3.50 1.48
N HIS A 24 -10.69 -4.13 0.36
CA HIS A 24 -9.87 -5.17 -0.25
C HIS A 24 -8.55 -4.63 -0.81
N GLN A 25 -8.53 -3.35 -1.22
CA GLN A 25 -7.32 -2.66 -1.65
C GLN A 25 -7.03 -1.46 -0.76
N ASP A 26 -5.75 -1.18 -0.53
CA ASP A 26 -5.29 -0.08 0.32
C ASP A 26 -5.66 1.30 -0.22
N PHE A 27 -5.58 1.52 -1.54
CA PHE A 27 -5.94 2.78 -2.18
C PHE A 27 -6.86 2.56 -3.37
N ILE A 28 -7.88 3.40 -3.51
CA ILE A 28 -8.75 3.45 -4.69
C ILE A 28 -9.02 4.91 -5.05
N PHE A 29 -8.74 5.30 -6.29
CA PHE A 29 -9.00 6.65 -6.80
C PHE A 29 -9.26 6.61 -8.30
N GLY A 30 -10.24 7.39 -8.76
CA GLY A 30 -10.69 7.34 -10.15
C GLY A 30 -11.11 5.92 -10.53
N ASN A 31 -10.43 5.33 -11.52
CA ASN A 31 -10.63 3.94 -11.93
C ASN A 31 -9.37 3.09 -11.69
N THR A 32 -8.65 3.38 -10.60
CA THR A 32 -7.41 2.72 -10.23
C THR A 32 -7.44 2.27 -8.78
N ALA A 33 -7.05 1.02 -8.56
CA ALA A 33 -6.83 0.44 -7.24
C ALA A 33 -5.34 0.09 -7.06
N VAL A 34 -4.84 0.27 -5.85
CA VAL A 34 -3.46 -0.06 -5.47
C VAL A 34 -3.47 -0.83 -4.17
N GLU A 35 -2.91 -2.03 -4.20
CA GLU A 35 -2.60 -2.84 -3.02
C GLU A 35 -1.12 -2.63 -2.65
N VAL A 36 -0.85 -2.28 -1.40
CA VAL A 36 0.48 -1.95 -0.90
C VAL A 36 0.98 -3.07 0.00
N LYS A 37 2.18 -3.58 -0.30
CA LYS A 37 2.88 -4.56 0.54
C LYS A 37 4.24 -4.04 0.96
N SER A 38 4.60 -4.27 2.21
CA SER A 38 5.95 -4.03 2.72
C SER A 38 6.69 -5.35 2.90
N LEU A 39 7.96 -5.39 2.51
CA LEU A 39 8.86 -6.52 2.77
C LEU A 39 10.01 -6.08 3.65
N SER A 40 10.22 -6.77 4.77
CA SER A 40 11.37 -6.56 5.65
C SER A 40 12.20 -7.83 5.77
N GLY A 41 13.54 -7.73 5.76
CA GLY A 41 14.41 -8.85 6.12
C GLY A 41 14.50 -10.01 5.10
N VAL A 42 14.39 -11.25 5.61
CA VAL A 42 14.75 -12.53 4.95
C VAL A 42 13.83 -12.91 3.78
N GLU A 43 12.61 -12.37 3.73
CA GLU A 43 11.64 -12.60 2.64
C GLU A 43 12.02 -11.82 1.38
N ARG A 44 13.07 -12.28 0.69
CA ARG A 44 13.61 -11.57 -0.47
C ARG A 44 12.90 -11.92 -1.78
N SER A 45 12.25 -13.07 -1.86
CA SER A 45 11.82 -13.70 -3.12
C SER A 45 10.32 -13.88 -3.28
N SER A 46 9.50 -13.65 -2.25
CA SER A 46 8.04 -13.77 -2.34
C SER A 46 7.32 -12.66 -1.58
N ILE A 47 6.05 -12.46 -1.93
CA ILE A 47 5.12 -11.58 -1.22
C ILE A 47 3.90 -12.35 -0.80
N ARG A 48 3.37 -12.01 0.38
CA ARG A 48 2.15 -12.61 0.89
C ARG A 48 0.92 -11.80 0.50
N ILE A 49 -0.06 -12.50 -0.05
CA ILE A 49 -1.42 -12.02 -0.27
C ILE A 49 -2.30 -12.67 0.80
N SER A 50 -2.89 -11.84 1.66
CA SER A 50 -3.65 -12.29 2.83
C SER A 50 -5.11 -12.62 2.55
N SER A 51 -5.63 -12.21 1.39
CA SER A 51 -6.96 -12.59 0.90
C SER A 51 -6.96 -12.66 -0.63
N GLU A 52 -7.72 -13.61 -1.18
CA GLU A 52 -8.09 -13.66 -2.60
C GLU A 52 -8.62 -12.33 -3.14
N ASP A 53 -9.33 -11.56 -2.31
CA ASP A 53 -9.98 -10.33 -2.74
C ASP A 53 -8.96 -9.19 -2.98
N GLN A 54 -7.73 -9.26 -2.43
CA GLN A 54 -6.77 -8.16 -2.53
C GLN A 54 -6.29 -7.89 -3.95
N LEU A 55 -6.18 -8.95 -4.76
CA LEU A 55 -5.73 -8.85 -6.16
C LEU A 55 -6.89 -8.99 -7.17
N GLU A 56 -8.12 -8.82 -6.71
CA GLU A 56 -9.35 -8.82 -7.50
C GLU A 56 -10.03 -7.45 -7.34
N SER A 57 -10.23 -6.73 -8.45
CA SER A 57 -10.81 -5.39 -8.40
C SER A 57 -11.83 -5.20 -9.52
N LEU A 58 -12.86 -4.39 -9.23
CA LEU A 58 -13.83 -3.94 -10.22
C LEU A 58 -13.34 -2.72 -11.03
N ASN A 59 -12.18 -2.16 -10.66
CA ASN A 59 -11.55 -1.04 -11.35
C ASN A 59 -10.79 -1.50 -12.60
N ASP A 60 -10.69 -0.63 -13.62
CA ASP A 60 -9.97 -0.94 -14.88
C ASP A 60 -8.46 -1.20 -14.67
N ALA A 61 -7.89 -0.60 -13.64
CA ALA A 61 -6.48 -0.74 -13.31
C ALA A 61 -6.29 -1.14 -11.85
N LEU A 62 -5.55 -2.23 -11.66
CA LEU A 62 -5.13 -2.71 -10.36
C LEU A 62 -3.61 -2.87 -10.34
N PHE A 63 -2.99 -2.35 -9.29
CA PHE A 63 -1.54 -2.40 -9.11
C PHE A 63 -1.16 -2.99 -7.76
N LEU A 64 -0.09 -3.78 -7.75
CA LEU A 64 0.61 -4.20 -6.56
C LEU A 64 1.86 -3.33 -6.38
N ARG A 65 1.91 -2.54 -5.30
CA ARG A 65 3.03 -1.67 -4.95
C ARG A 65 3.80 -2.29 -3.79
N ILE A 66 5.09 -2.56 -3.98
CA ILE A 66 5.92 -3.26 -3.01
C ILE A 66 7.02 -2.32 -2.52
N TYR A 67 7.06 -2.09 -1.20
CA TYR A 67 8.11 -1.34 -0.52
C TYR A 67 9.07 -2.31 0.19
N ARG A 68 10.35 -2.28 -0.15
CA ARG A 68 11.37 -3.04 0.60
C ARG A 68 11.94 -2.17 1.71
N LEU A 69 11.67 -2.56 2.94
CA LEU A 69 12.10 -1.89 4.16
C LEU A 69 13.38 -2.53 4.71
N SER A 70 14.37 -1.71 5.00
CA SER A 70 15.58 -2.10 5.74
C SER A 70 15.53 -1.46 7.13
N SER A 71 15.65 -2.28 8.18
CA SER A 71 15.78 -1.76 9.54
C SER A 71 17.24 -1.39 9.78
N LEU A 72 17.55 -0.12 9.52
CA LEU A 72 18.85 0.50 9.73
C LEU A 72 18.59 1.78 10.52
N ALA A 73 18.57 1.68 11.85
CA ALA A 73 18.14 2.76 12.74
C ALA A 73 18.89 4.08 12.51
N ASP A 74 20.20 4.00 12.22
CA ASP A 74 21.09 5.15 12.04
C ASP A 74 21.30 5.56 10.57
N ALA A 75 20.61 4.93 9.62
CA ALA A 75 20.77 5.27 8.22
C ALA A 75 20.09 6.61 7.88
N THR A 76 20.75 7.42 7.05
CA THR A 76 20.17 8.64 6.52
C THR A 76 18.87 8.34 5.78
N GLY A 77 17.79 9.04 6.15
CA GLY A 77 16.45 8.81 5.58
C GLY A 77 15.65 7.70 6.26
N ALA A 78 16.11 7.15 7.39
CA ALA A 78 15.30 6.26 8.21
C ALA A 78 14.18 7.03 8.90
N SER A 79 12.94 6.52 8.81
CA SER A 79 11.77 7.10 9.48
C SER A 79 11.06 6.08 10.36
N SER A 80 10.59 6.54 11.51
CA SER A 80 9.66 5.80 12.37
C SER A 80 8.21 5.94 11.87
N LEU A 81 7.29 5.18 12.45
CA LEU A 81 5.87 5.31 12.13
C LEU A 81 5.32 6.68 12.56
N ASN A 82 5.68 7.15 13.77
CA ASN A 82 5.26 8.45 14.27
C ASN A 82 5.79 9.59 13.39
N GLU A 83 7.03 9.49 12.93
CA GLU A 83 7.61 10.45 11.98
C GLU A 83 6.87 10.43 10.64
N MET A 84 6.56 9.25 10.08
CA MET A 84 5.79 9.15 8.83
C MET A 84 4.41 9.79 8.96
N VAL A 85 3.70 9.55 10.07
CA VAL A 85 2.40 10.18 10.36
C VAL A 85 2.53 11.70 10.43
N SER A 86 3.53 12.20 11.16
CA SER A 86 3.80 13.64 11.30
C SER A 86 4.12 14.31 9.96
N VAL A 87 4.88 13.64 9.08
CA VAL A 87 5.18 14.17 7.75
C VAL A 87 3.92 14.18 6.87
N VAL A 88 3.03 13.19 6.97
CA VAL A 88 1.76 13.22 6.22
C VAL A 88 0.89 14.37 6.72
N GLN A 89 0.69 14.50 8.04
CA GLN A 89 -0.10 15.58 8.63
C GLN A 89 0.42 16.97 8.23
N SER A 90 1.74 17.19 8.23
CA SER A 90 2.32 18.48 7.86
C SER A 90 2.22 18.83 6.37
N ARG A 91 1.86 17.86 5.53
CA ARG A 91 1.66 18.01 4.08
C ARG A 91 0.20 18.07 3.66
N LEU A 92 -0.73 17.78 4.56
CA LEU A 92 -2.15 17.90 4.28
C LEU A 92 -2.57 19.35 4.45
N ASP A 93 -3.25 19.89 3.43
CA ASP A 93 -3.82 21.23 3.47
C ASP A 93 -5.28 21.15 3.93
N GLY A 94 -5.61 21.99 4.92
CA GLY A 94 -6.96 22.12 5.46
C GLY A 94 -7.27 21.19 6.64
N THR A 95 -7.96 21.74 7.62
CA THR A 95 -8.33 21.05 8.87
C THR A 95 -9.12 19.77 8.60
N ASP A 96 -10.03 19.79 7.62
CA ASP A 96 -10.90 18.65 7.31
C ASP A 96 -10.09 17.40 6.87
N ALA A 97 -9.05 17.60 6.06
CA ALA A 97 -8.20 16.50 5.58
C ALA A 97 -7.38 15.88 6.70
N ILE A 98 -6.83 16.73 7.58
CA ILE A 98 -6.06 16.31 8.76
C ILE A 98 -6.97 15.52 9.71
N GLU A 99 -8.16 16.04 10.03
CA GLU A 99 -9.11 15.34 10.91
C GLU A 99 -9.58 14.01 10.30
N ALA A 100 -9.80 13.96 8.98
CA ALA A 100 -10.15 12.72 8.30
C ALA A 100 -9.03 11.67 8.39
N PHE A 101 -7.79 12.09 8.19
CA PHE A 101 -6.62 11.22 8.31
C PHE A 101 -6.47 10.68 9.74
N ASP A 102 -6.59 11.54 10.74
CA ASP A 102 -6.51 11.17 12.16
C ASP A 102 -7.61 10.20 12.56
N ARG A 103 -8.85 10.42 12.09
CA ARG A 103 -9.95 9.46 12.31
C ARG A 103 -9.65 8.09 11.73
N LYS A 104 -9.07 8.01 10.53
CA LYS A 104 -8.68 6.74 9.90
C LYS A 104 -7.57 6.03 10.70
N LEU A 105 -6.57 6.77 11.17
CA LEU A 105 -5.52 6.23 12.03
C LEU A 105 -6.10 5.63 13.32
N VAL A 106 -6.95 6.37 14.02
CA VAL A 106 -7.60 5.90 15.27
C VAL A 106 -8.49 4.68 15.01
N ALA A 107 -9.26 4.67 13.92
CA ALA A 107 -10.11 3.54 13.56
C ALA A 107 -9.30 2.25 13.30
N HIS A 108 -8.06 2.39 12.81
CA HIS A 108 -7.12 1.29 12.61
C HIS A 108 -6.27 0.99 13.86
N GLY A 109 -6.54 1.64 14.99
CA GLY A 109 -5.89 1.38 16.27
C GLY A 109 -4.52 2.05 16.45
N TYR A 110 -4.15 3.00 15.60
CA TYR A 110 -2.95 3.80 15.82
C TYR A 110 -3.17 4.85 16.92
N ALA A 111 -2.17 4.98 17.78
CA ALA A 111 -1.99 6.09 18.70
C ALA A 111 -0.50 6.48 18.70
N PRO A 112 -0.13 7.76 18.91
CA PRO A 112 1.26 8.23 18.87
C PRO A 112 2.01 7.80 20.14
N LEU A 113 2.22 6.50 20.28
CA LEU A 113 2.91 5.89 21.40
C LEU A 113 4.43 5.94 21.18
N PRO A 114 5.27 6.13 22.23
CA PRO A 114 6.72 6.14 22.09
C PRO A 114 7.30 4.87 21.46
N GLU A 115 6.62 3.73 21.61
CA GLU A 115 6.99 2.45 20.99
C GLU A 115 6.89 2.46 19.46
N TYR A 116 6.34 3.51 18.84
CA TYR A 116 6.30 3.70 17.39
C TYR A 116 7.36 4.68 16.87
N ASP A 117 8.20 5.21 17.76
CA ASP A 117 9.43 5.91 17.38
C ASP A 117 10.53 4.93 16.95
N GLU A 118 10.40 3.65 17.32
CA GLU A 118 11.27 2.55 16.89
C GLU A 118 10.43 1.29 16.57
N PRO A 119 10.82 0.45 15.61
CA PRO A 119 12.01 0.55 14.77
C PRO A 119 11.86 1.62 13.67
N ARG A 120 12.98 2.27 13.34
CA ARG A 120 13.09 3.12 12.15
C ARG A 120 13.40 2.28 10.90
N PHE A 121 12.84 2.68 9.76
CA PHE A 121 12.99 1.98 8.49
C PHE A 121 13.48 2.90 7.38
N VAL A 122 14.34 2.37 6.52
CA VAL A 122 14.68 2.96 5.22
C VAL A 122 13.98 2.20 4.11
N ILE A 123 13.37 2.92 3.18
CA ILE A 123 12.86 2.36 1.92
C ILE A 123 14.06 2.13 1.00
N SER A 124 14.43 0.88 0.81
CA SER A 124 15.59 0.46 0.02
C SER A 124 15.30 0.21 -1.46
N ASP A 125 14.05 -0.12 -1.79
CA ASP A 125 13.58 -0.39 -3.15
C ASP A 125 12.06 -0.23 -3.18
N VAL A 126 11.52 0.21 -4.32
CA VAL A 126 10.08 0.30 -4.54
C VAL A 126 9.76 -0.24 -5.92
N ARG A 127 8.92 -1.28 -5.98
CA ARG A 127 8.50 -1.91 -7.23
C ARG A 127 7.00 -1.85 -7.40
N SER A 128 6.59 -1.80 -8.65
CA SER A 128 5.19 -1.70 -9.05
C SER A 128 4.89 -2.76 -10.08
N TYR A 129 3.77 -3.44 -9.91
CA TYR A 129 3.32 -4.47 -10.85
C TYR A 129 1.88 -4.20 -11.26
N ARG A 130 1.60 -4.26 -12.57
CA ARG A 130 0.22 -4.22 -13.05
C ARG A 130 -0.40 -5.60 -12.93
N VAL A 131 -1.52 -5.69 -12.23
CA VAL A 131 -2.29 -6.94 -12.08
C VAL A 131 -3.18 -7.08 -13.32
N ALA A 132 -2.68 -7.80 -14.31
CA ALA A 132 -3.41 -8.16 -15.53
C ALA A 132 -4.02 -9.57 -15.44
N ASP A 133 -4.71 -10.01 -16.49
CA ASP A 133 -5.43 -11.30 -16.50
C ASP A 133 -4.52 -12.51 -16.25
N ASP A 134 -3.30 -12.50 -16.80
CA ASP A 134 -2.31 -13.58 -16.62
C ASP A 134 -1.45 -13.41 -15.34
N PHE A 135 -1.72 -12.39 -14.53
CA PHE A 135 -1.00 -12.19 -13.26
C PHE A 135 -1.33 -13.35 -12.31
N PRO A 136 -0.34 -13.95 -11.62
CA PRO A 136 -0.58 -15.07 -10.72
C PRO A 136 -1.36 -14.61 -9.49
N ARG A 137 -2.69 -14.75 -9.53
CA ARG A 137 -3.62 -14.43 -8.45
C ARG A 137 -4.65 -15.53 -8.29
N LEU A 138 -5.25 -15.59 -7.10
CA LEU A 138 -6.47 -16.37 -6.86
C LEU A 138 -7.67 -15.41 -6.92
N MET A 139 -8.67 -15.76 -7.73
CA MET A 139 -9.94 -15.05 -7.79
C MET A 139 -11.03 -15.86 -7.10
N ARG A 140 -11.96 -15.19 -6.40
CA ARG A 140 -13.05 -15.84 -5.68
C ARG A 140 -13.82 -16.83 -6.56
N SER A 141 -14.08 -16.43 -7.80
CA SER A 141 -14.81 -17.20 -8.81
C SER A 141 -14.12 -18.52 -9.22
N GLN A 142 -12.82 -18.65 -8.97
CA GLN A 142 -12.01 -19.83 -9.30
C GLN A 142 -11.77 -20.75 -8.11
N LEU A 143 -12.19 -20.35 -6.90
CA LEU A 143 -12.01 -21.16 -5.70
C LEU A 143 -13.07 -22.27 -5.62
N PRO A 144 -12.69 -23.48 -5.18
CA PRO A 144 -13.64 -24.56 -4.87
C PRO A 144 -14.76 -24.13 -3.92
N VAL A 145 -15.96 -24.66 -4.15
CA VAL A 145 -17.12 -24.43 -3.29
C VAL A 145 -16.81 -24.85 -1.85
N GLY A 146 -17.09 -23.95 -0.90
CA GLY A 146 -16.85 -24.15 0.53
C GLY A 146 -15.57 -23.51 1.06
N ILE A 147 -14.69 -23.01 0.18
CA ILE A 147 -13.53 -22.21 0.60
C ILE A 147 -13.96 -20.75 0.79
N THR A 148 -13.70 -20.21 1.97
CA THR A 148 -14.16 -18.85 2.35
C THR A 148 -13.05 -17.83 2.53
N LYS A 149 -11.82 -18.26 2.83
CA LYS A 149 -10.64 -17.39 2.99
C LYS A 149 -9.39 -18.13 2.58
N VAL A 150 -8.56 -17.53 1.73
CA VAL A 150 -7.25 -18.07 1.37
C VAL A 150 -6.17 -16.99 1.50
N ALA A 151 -4.99 -17.43 1.93
CA ALA A 151 -3.77 -16.64 1.85
C ALA A 151 -2.74 -17.43 1.07
N TYR A 152 -1.95 -16.74 0.26
CA TYR A 152 -0.99 -17.36 -0.64
C TYR A 152 0.20 -16.43 -0.87
N ASP A 153 1.33 -17.02 -1.25
CA ASP A 153 2.54 -16.27 -1.55
C ASP A 153 2.81 -16.30 -3.05
N ILE A 154 3.19 -15.16 -3.61
CA ILE A 154 3.61 -15.01 -5.01
C ILE A 154 5.11 -14.80 -5.04
N ARG A 155 5.83 -15.59 -5.85
CA ARG A 155 7.25 -15.36 -6.09
C ARG A 155 7.47 -14.10 -6.93
N LEU A 156 8.34 -13.21 -6.49
CA LEU A 156 8.66 -11.95 -7.15
C LEU A 156 9.24 -12.15 -8.55
N GLU A 157 10.06 -13.18 -8.76
CA GLU A 157 10.58 -13.54 -10.07
C GLU A 157 9.48 -13.89 -11.08
N ALA A 158 8.38 -14.51 -10.62
CA ALA A 158 7.29 -14.95 -11.48
C ALA A 158 6.43 -13.77 -11.97
N ILE A 159 6.54 -12.62 -11.30
CA ILE A 159 5.82 -11.40 -11.65
C ILE A 159 6.70 -10.31 -12.26
N ALA A 160 7.99 -10.57 -12.46
CA ALA A 160 8.94 -9.58 -13.00
C ALA A 160 8.49 -9.00 -14.35
N GLN A 161 7.86 -9.81 -15.21
CA GLN A 161 7.32 -9.37 -16.50
C GLN A 161 6.15 -8.37 -16.40
N TYR A 162 5.47 -8.30 -15.25
CA TYR A 162 4.37 -7.37 -14.99
C TYR A 162 4.85 -6.06 -14.35
N GLU A 163 6.16 -5.92 -14.12
CA GLU A 163 6.72 -4.72 -13.51
C GLU A 163 6.46 -3.49 -14.40
N CYS A 164 5.97 -2.42 -13.80
CA CYS A 164 5.66 -1.17 -14.47
C CYS A 164 6.25 0.00 -13.68
N ASN A 165 6.38 1.16 -14.32
CA ASN A 165 6.80 2.36 -13.60
C ASN A 165 5.70 2.88 -12.68
N GLY A 166 6.06 3.66 -11.65
CA GLY A 166 5.09 4.29 -10.75
C GLY A 166 4.19 5.31 -11.46
N VAL A 167 4.62 5.86 -12.61
CA VAL A 167 3.81 6.76 -13.45
C VAL A 167 2.54 6.06 -13.96
N ALA A 168 2.63 4.77 -14.29
CA ALA A 168 1.48 3.99 -14.73
C ALA A 168 0.38 3.84 -13.66
N ILE A 169 0.72 3.96 -12.37
CA ILE A 169 -0.23 3.82 -11.26
C ILE A 169 -1.01 5.11 -11.04
N PHE A 170 -0.31 6.23 -11.01
CA PHE A 170 -0.88 7.47 -10.47
C PHE A 170 -1.23 8.50 -11.55
N GLY A 171 -0.88 8.24 -12.82
CA GLY A 171 -1.11 9.17 -13.94
C GLY A 171 -0.25 10.44 -13.88
N GLY A 172 -0.15 11.15 -15.01
CA GLY A 172 0.56 12.44 -15.14
C GLY A 172 2.00 12.35 -15.67
N LYS A 173 2.36 13.33 -16.51
CA LYS A 173 3.59 13.44 -17.33
C LYS A 173 4.90 13.44 -16.56
#